data_AF-A0A6V6Y809-F1
#
_entry.id   AF-A0A6V6Y809-F1
#
_cell.length_a   1.000
_cell.length_b   1.000
_cell.length_c   1.000
_cell.angle_alpha   90.00
_cell.angle_beta   90.00
_cell.angle_gamma   90.00
#
_symmetry.space_group_name_H-M   'P 1'
#
loop_
_entity.id
_entity.type
_entity.pdbx_description
1 polymer ?
#
loop_
_entity_poly.entity_id
_entity_poly.type
_entity_poly.pdbx_seq_one_letter_code
_entity_poly.pdbx_strand_id
1 'polypeptide(L)'
;MKKIELLENIKEKEEFEENKISYRFYWAYRESQRIGRDILNFEDIGFEDNHEDMIENLERFGIQEFTISDQSTGLMKGLKSFKRKGYFPIDLIEIDTGRTNWNFKERKEEKEYEPALLFKRN
;
A
#
# COMPACT_ATOMS: atom_id res chain seq x y z
N MET A 1 10.92 1.00 6.73
CA MET A 1 10.26 -0.33 6.82
C MET A 1 11.27 -1.49 6.85
N LYS A 2 10.99 -2.57 7.59
CA LYS A 2 11.82 -3.80 7.61
C LYS A 2 11.84 -4.48 6.24
N LYS A 3 13.02 -4.94 5.81
CA LYS A 3 13.15 -5.69 4.55
C LYS A 3 12.48 -7.05 4.63
N ILE A 4 11.82 -7.45 3.55
CA ILE A 4 11.23 -8.78 3.37
C ILE A 4 12.10 -9.51 2.34
N GLU A 5 12.99 -10.40 2.81
CA GLU A 5 14.01 -11.04 1.98
C GLU A 5 13.43 -11.72 0.73
N LEU A 6 12.25 -12.34 0.85
CA LEU A 6 11.60 -12.97 -0.30
C LEU A 6 11.28 -11.95 -1.41
N LEU A 7 10.77 -10.77 -1.06
CA LEU A 7 10.43 -9.72 -2.03
C LEU A 7 11.69 -9.05 -2.61
N GLU A 8 12.79 -8.97 -1.86
CA GLU A 8 14.05 -8.41 -2.36
C GLU A 8 14.67 -9.26 -3.49
N ASN A 9 14.32 -10.55 -3.54
CA ASN A 9 14.94 -11.52 -4.43
C ASN A 9 14.11 -11.92 -5.65
N ILE A 10 12.86 -11.45 -5.77
CA ILE A 10 12.02 -11.67 -6.96
C ILE A 10 12.67 -10.97 -8.17
N LYS A 11 12.89 -11.73 -9.24
CA LYS A 11 13.48 -11.24 -10.51
C LYS A 11 12.55 -11.45 -11.68
N GLU A 12 11.85 -12.57 -11.72
CA GLU A 12 11.01 -12.99 -12.83
C GLU A 12 9.53 -12.99 -12.44
N LYS A 13 8.65 -12.99 -13.45
CA LYS A 13 7.20 -12.93 -13.23
C LYS A 13 6.66 -14.23 -12.62
N GLU A 14 7.22 -15.36 -13.03
CA GLU A 14 6.82 -16.70 -12.62
C GLU A 14 7.01 -16.89 -11.10
N GLU A 15 7.99 -16.21 -10.50
CA GLU A 15 8.26 -16.27 -9.06
C GLU A 15 7.11 -15.70 -8.22
N PHE A 16 6.28 -14.79 -8.76
CA PHE A 16 5.11 -14.28 -8.05
C PHE A 16 4.09 -15.40 -7.82
N GLU A 17 3.82 -16.20 -8.85
CA GLU A 17 2.85 -17.30 -8.75
C GLU A 17 3.39 -18.43 -7.87
N GLU A 18 4.64 -18.83 -8.09
CA GLU A 18 5.31 -19.88 -7.30
C GLU A 18 5.35 -19.54 -5.81
N ASN A 19 5.64 -18.28 -5.49
CA ASN A 19 5.70 -17.80 -4.12
C ASN A 19 4.38 -17.26 -3.60
N LYS A 20 3.29 -17.29 -4.37
CA LYS A 20 1.97 -16.73 -4.00
C LYS A 20 2.06 -15.27 -3.53
N ILE A 21 2.81 -14.46 -4.27
CA ILE A 21 2.99 -13.04 -4.00
C ILE A 21 2.03 -12.23 -4.85
N SER A 22 1.18 -11.46 -4.19
CA SER A 22 0.33 -10.49 -4.86
C SER A 22 1.20 -9.41 -5.49
N TYR A 23 1.02 -9.15 -6.78
CA TYR A 23 1.75 -8.09 -7.47
C TYR A 23 1.51 -6.73 -6.82
N ARG A 24 0.27 -6.47 -6.35
CA ARG A 24 -0.09 -5.23 -5.63
C ARG A 24 0.67 -5.10 -4.31
N PHE A 25 0.75 -6.18 -3.54
CA PHE A 25 1.53 -6.21 -2.30
C PHE A 25 3.02 -5.95 -2.54
N TYR A 26 3.59 -6.61 -3.55
CA TYR A 26 4.98 -6.39 -3.93
C TYR A 26 5.24 -4.95 -4.38
N TRP A 27 4.35 -4.37 -5.21
CA TRP A 27 4.50 -3.00 -5.68
C TRP A 27 4.44 -2.00 -4.52
N ALA A 28 3.45 -2.14 -3.62
CA ALA A 28 3.34 -1.33 -2.41
C ALA A 28 4.62 -1.40 -1.56
N TYR A 29 5.21 -2.59 -1.43
CA TYR A 29 6.49 -2.77 -0.74
C TYR A 29 7.65 -2.06 -1.43
N ARG A 30 7.83 -2.28 -2.73
CA ARG A 30 8.92 -1.67 -3.51
C ARG A 30 8.85 -0.15 -3.49
N GLU A 31 7.66 0.41 -3.65
CA GLU A 31 7.44 1.84 -3.65
C GLU A 31 7.69 2.44 -2.26
N SER A 32 7.17 1.80 -1.21
CA SER A 32 7.41 2.22 0.17
C SER A 32 8.90 2.19 0.53
N GLN A 33 9.65 1.18 0.07
CA GLN A 33 11.12 1.13 0.23
C GLN A 33 11.82 2.25 -0.56
N ARG A 34 11.42 2.50 -1.81
CA ARG A 34 12.02 3.51 -2.69
C ARG A 34 11.89 4.92 -2.09
N ILE A 35 10.73 5.23 -1.51
CA ILE A 35 10.44 6.53 -0.88
C ILE A 35 10.98 6.62 0.55
N GLY A 36 11.28 5.47 1.18
CA GLY A 36 11.77 5.41 2.56
C GLY A 36 10.66 5.49 3.61
N ARG A 37 9.47 4.94 3.32
CA ARG A 37 8.35 4.88 4.27
C ARG A 37 8.58 3.84 5.37
N ASP A 38 7.97 4.09 6.53
CA ASP A 38 7.96 3.14 7.64
C ASP A 38 6.87 2.07 7.51
N ILE A 39 5.70 2.45 6.98
CA ILE A 39 4.55 1.57 6.73
C ILE A 39 4.24 1.46 5.24
N LEU A 40 3.57 0.37 4.85
CA LEU A 40 3.17 0.14 3.45
C LEU A 40 2.08 1.12 3.07
N ASN A 41 2.16 1.67 1.85
CA ASN A 41 1.04 2.34 1.22
C ASN A 41 0.59 1.58 -0.04
N PHE A 42 -0.71 1.35 -0.15
CA PHE A 42 -1.35 0.89 -1.38
C PHE A 42 -1.96 2.09 -2.10
N GLU A 43 -1.24 2.58 -3.11
CA GLU A 43 -1.73 3.58 -4.07
C GLU A 43 -2.68 2.86 -5.04
N ASP A 44 -3.98 3.14 -4.93
CA ASP A 44 -5.05 2.53 -5.73
C ASP A 44 -5.12 0.99 -5.65
N ILE A 45 -6.08 0.47 -4.85
CA ILE A 45 -6.31 -0.98 -4.75
C ILE A 45 -7.17 -1.51 -5.90
N GLY A 46 -7.70 -0.62 -6.75
CA GLY A 46 -8.50 -0.93 -7.93
C GLY A 46 -9.95 -1.27 -7.62
N PHE A 47 -10.71 -1.55 -8.68
CA PHE A 47 -12.13 -1.90 -8.61
C PHE A 47 -12.39 -3.40 -8.37
N GLU A 48 -11.34 -4.18 -8.08
CA GLU A 48 -11.47 -5.62 -7.88
C GLU A 48 -12.33 -5.92 -6.64
N ASP A 49 -13.28 -6.84 -6.79
CA ASP A 49 -14.21 -7.19 -5.69
C ASP A 49 -13.52 -8.00 -4.58
N ASN A 50 -12.34 -8.56 -4.84
CA ASN A 50 -11.58 -9.40 -3.92
C ASN A 50 -10.09 -9.03 -3.90
N HIS A 51 -9.53 -8.89 -2.71
CA HIS A 51 -8.11 -8.60 -2.46
C HIS A 51 -7.48 -9.67 -1.55
N GLU A 52 -7.99 -10.90 -1.61
CA GLU A 52 -7.59 -11.99 -0.72
C GLU A 52 -6.09 -12.32 -0.83
N ASP A 53 -5.53 -12.35 -2.03
CA ASP A 53 -4.10 -12.59 -2.26
C ASP A 53 -3.21 -11.56 -1.55
N MET A 54 -3.57 -10.28 -1.67
CA MET A 54 -2.90 -9.17 -1.02
C MET A 54 -3.05 -9.24 0.50
N ILE A 55 -4.24 -9.57 1.00
CA ILE A 55 -4.47 -9.71 2.44
C ILE A 55 -3.70 -10.90 3.00
N GLU A 56 -3.69 -12.05 2.32
CA GLU A 56 -2.90 -13.21 2.70
C GLU A 56 -1.39 -12.88 2.77
N ASN A 57 -0.91 -12.02 1.87
CA ASN A 57 0.46 -11.50 1.93
C ASN A 57 0.68 -10.60 3.16
N LEU A 58 -0.22 -9.67 3.48
CA LEU A 58 -0.17 -8.87 4.72
C LEU A 58 -0.05 -9.78 5.95
N GLU A 59 -0.88 -10.82 6.03
CA GLU A 59 -0.85 -11.79 7.14
C GLU A 59 0.46 -12.59 7.17
N ARG A 60 0.88 -13.14 6.03
CA ARG A 60 2.09 -13.96 5.89
C ARG A 60 3.35 -13.21 6.29
N PHE A 61 3.44 -11.92 5.98
CA PHE A 61 4.59 -11.08 6.31
C PHE A 61 4.43 -10.30 7.63
N GLY A 62 3.34 -10.55 8.37
CA GLY A 62 3.12 -9.96 9.69
C GLY A 62 2.86 -8.46 9.67
N ILE A 63 2.33 -7.92 8.56
CA ILE A 63 1.98 -6.50 8.45
C ILE A 63 0.69 -6.25 9.23
N GLN A 64 0.81 -5.53 10.34
CA GLN A 64 -0.33 -5.18 11.21
C GLN A 64 -0.89 -3.79 10.91
N GLU A 65 -0.13 -2.94 10.19
CA GLU A 65 -0.46 -1.54 9.94
C GLU A 65 0.02 -1.14 8.54
N PHE A 66 -0.85 -0.44 7.79
CA PHE A 66 -0.60 0.04 6.43
C PHE A 66 -1.58 1.16 6.07
N THR A 67 -1.35 1.86 4.98
CA THR A 67 -2.26 2.87 4.44
C THR A 67 -2.82 2.48 3.07
N ILE A 68 -4.01 2.99 2.75
CA ILE A 68 -4.59 2.95 1.40
C ILE A 68 -4.88 4.39 0.97
N SER A 69 -4.27 4.84 -0.12
CA SER A 69 -4.50 6.16 -0.73
C SER A 69 -5.34 6.09 -2.01
N ASP A 70 -6.27 5.14 -2.07
CA ASP A 70 -7.23 4.99 -3.16
C ASP A 70 -8.41 5.96 -2.99
N GLN A 71 -8.60 6.87 -3.95
CA GLN A 71 -9.72 7.81 -3.97
C GLN A 71 -10.86 7.39 -4.91
N SER A 72 -10.84 6.15 -5.40
CA SER A 72 -11.85 5.62 -6.31
C SER A 72 -13.20 5.42 -5.61
N THR A 73 -14.26 5.43 -6.42
CA THR A 73 -15.60 5.03 -5.97
C THR A 73 -15.69 3.53 -5.64
N GLY A 74 -14.68 2.73 -6.04
CA GLY A 74 -14.59 1.29 -5.80
C GLY A 74 -14.10 0.92 -4.40
N LEU A 75 -13.42 1.84 -3.70
CA LEU A 75 -12.76 1.60 -2.41
C LEU A 75 -13.67 0.87 -1.40
N MET A 76 -14.95 1.23 -1.30
CA MET A 76 -15.88 0.64 -0.34
C MET A 76 -15.96 -0.90 -0.43
N LYS A 77 -15.80 -1.46 -1.63
CA LYS A 77 -15.75 -2.92 -1.82
C LYS A 77 -14.48 -3.51 -1.22
N GLY A 78 -13.34 -2.87 -1.47
CA GLY A 78 -12.06 -3.23 -0.86
C GLY A 78 -12.11 -3.18 0.66
N LEU A 79 -12.67 -2.11 1.25
CA LEU A 79 -12.85 -1.96 2.71
C LEU A 79 -13.55 -3.17 3.34
N LYS A 80 -14.58 -3.71 2.67
CA LYS A 80 -15.31 -4.88 3.15
C LYS A 80 -14.41 -6.11 3.22
N SER A 81 -13.45 -6.29 2.30
CA SER A 81 -12.53 -7.42 2.27
C SER A 81 -11.52 -7.36 3.41
N PHE A 82 -10.94 -6.18 3.67
CA PHE A 82 -10.06 -5.95 4.82
C PHE A 82 -10.77 -6.18 6.16
N LYS A 83 -11.99 -5.65 6.30
CA LYS A 83 -12.81 -5.82 7.51
C LYS A 83 -13.06 -7.28 7.86
N ARG A 84 -13.34 -8.14 6.86
CA ARG A 84 -13.58 -9.59 7.08
C ARG A 84 -12.36 -10.30 7.67
N LYS A 85 -11.15 -9.76 7.46
CA LYS A 85 -9.88 -10.31 7.92
C LYS A 85 -9.33 -9.61 9.18
N GLY A 86 -10.11 -8.69 9.75
CA GLY A 86 -9.78 -8.01 11.01
C GLY A 86 -8.96 -6.72 10.85
N TYR A 87 -8.82 -6.20 9.63
CA TYR A 87 -8.21 -4.89 9.39
C TYR A 87 -9.28 -3.81 9.37
N PHE A 88 -9.07 -2.76 10.15
CA PHE A 88 -10.01 -1.66 10.29
C PHE A 88 -9.32 -0.33 10.01
N PRO A 89 -9.97 0.61 9.28
CA PRO A 89 -9.50 1.97 9.22
C PRO A 89 -9.61 2.59 10.62
N ILE A 90 -8.51 3.15 11.11
CA ILE A 90 -8.42 3.80 12.44
C ILE A 90 -8.24 5.31 12.34
N ASP A 91 -7.76 5.82 11.21
CA ASP A 91 -7.54 7.25 10.99
C ASP A 91 -7.53 7.61 9.48
N LEU A 92 -7.66 8.89 9.17
CA LEU A 92 -7.44 9.48 7.86
C LEU A 92 -6.28 10.48 7.96
N ILE A 93 -5.15 10.15 7.35
CA ILE A 93 -3.89 10.90 7.47
C ILE A 93 -3.43 11.42 6.11
N GLU A 94 -2.43 12.31 6.11
CA GLU A 94 -1.70 12.69 4.90
C GLU A 94 -0.39 11.93 4.82
N ILE A 95 -0.05 11.44 3.63
CA ILE A 95 1.22 10.73 3.36
C ILE A 95 2.01 11.42 2.25
N ASP A 96 3.33 11.54 2.43
CA ASP A 96 4.26 12.07 1.41
C ASP A 96 4.29 11.12 0.21
N THR A 97 3.90 11.50 -1.00
CA THR A 97 3.84 10.60 -2.17
C THR A 97 5.22 10.26 -2.75
N GLY A 98 6.28 10.90 -2.27
CA GLY A 98 7.62 10.85 -2.87
C GLY A 98 7.73 11.62 -4.18
N ARG A 99 6.66 12.30 -4.62
CA ARG A 99 6.65 13.23 -5.76
C ARG A 99 6.76 14.66 -5.26
N THR A 100 7.08 15.57 -6.18
CA THR A 100 7.18 17.00 -5.91
C THR A 100 6.31 17.78 -6.89
N ASN A 101 5.64 18.81 -6.39
CA ASN A 101 4.89 19.77 -7.18
C ASN A 101 5.64 21.09 -7.28
N TRP A 102 5.43 21.81 -8.38
CA TRP A 102 5.95 23.16 -8.53
C TRP A 102 5.02 24.18 -7.89
N ASN A 103 5.48 24.80 -6.79
CA ASN A 103 4.74 25.89 -6.17
C ASN A 103 4.95 27.19 -6.96
N PHE A 104 3.95 27.61 -7.73
CA PHE A 104 4.03 28.83 -8.55
C PHE A 104 4.16 30.13 -7.73
N LYS A 105 3.64 30.16 -6.50
CA LYS A 105 3.68 31.33 -5.62
C LYS A 105 5.07 31.51 -5.01
N GLU A 106 5.67 30.42 -4.55
CA GLU A 106 6.97 30.42 -3.88
C GLU A 106 8.14 30.14 -4.82
N ARG A 107 7.86 29.75 -6.07
CA ARG A 107 8.82 29.43 -7.13
C ARG A 107 9.85 28.38 -6.70
N LYS A 108 9.36 27.31 -6.06
CA LYS A 108 10.17 26.18 -5.61
C LYS A 108 9.41 24.86 -5.75
N GLU A 109 10.15 23.76 -5.72
CA GLU A 109 9.57 22.44 -5.55
C GLU A 109 9.09 22.27 -4.10
N GLU A 110 7.91 21.68 -3.94
CA GLU A 110 7.37 21.25 -2.66
C GLU A 110 6.95 19.79 -2.75
N LYS A 111 7.01 19.08 -1.61
CA LYS A 111 6.57 17.69 -1.55
C LYS A 111 5.06 17.60 -1.79
N GLU A 112 4.66 16.58 -2.53
CA GLU A 112 3.26 16.23 -2.70
C GLU A 112 2.80 15.32 -1.57
N TYR A 113 1.63 15.62 -1.02
CA TYR A 113 0.96 14.82 -0.01
C TYR A 113 -0.42 14.43 -0.50
N GLU A 114 -0.87 13.24 -0.12
CA GLU A 114 -2.22 12.75 -0.43
C GLU A 114 -2.90 12.17 0.81
N PRO A 115 -4.24 12.25 0.90
CA PRO A 115 -4.98 11.63 1.99
C PRO A 115 -4.97 10.10 1.83
N ALA A 116 -4.80 9.41 2.95
CA ALA A 116 -4.78 7.95 3.03
C ALA A 116 -5.46 7.45 4.29
N LEU A 117 -6.20 6.34 4.18
CA LEU A 117 -6.78 5.66 5.33
C LEU A 117 -5.71 4.80 6.00
N LEU A 118 -5.49 5.01 7.30
CA LEU A 118 -4.62 4.17 8.11
C LEU A 118 -5.40 2.94 8.60
N PHE A 119 -4.91 1.75 8.27
CA PHE A 119 -5.48 0.49 8.71
C PHE A 119 -4.65 -0.13 9.81
N LYS A 120 -5.33 -0.79 10.74
CA LYS A 120 -4.71 -1.62 11.76
C LYS A 120 -5.46 -2.93 11.93
N ARG A 121 -4.73 -4.01 12.18
CA ARG A 121 -5.31 -5.29 12.57
C ARG A 121 -5.65 -5.28 14.06
N ASN A 122 -6.89 -5.66 14.38
CA ASN A 122 -7.33 -5.91 15.77
C ASN A 122 -7.03 -7.34 16.22
#